data_AF-A0A2T4DBC5-F1
#
_entry.id   AF-A0A2T4DBC5-F1
#
_cell.length_a   1.000
_cell.length_b   1.000
_cell.length_c   1.000
_cell.angle_alpha   90.00
_cell.angle_beta   90.00
_cell.angle_gamma   90.00
#
_symmetry.space_group_name_H-M   'P 1'
#
loop_
_entity.id
_entity.type
_entity.pdbx_description
1 polymer ?
#
loop_
_entity_poly.entity_id
_entity_poly.type
_entity_poly.pdbx_seq_one_letter_code
_entity_poly.pdbx_strand_id
1 'polypeptide(L)'
;AASFFWNTVVNNRTVAFGGNSVREHFHNSDDFSSMISSEQGPETCNTYNMLRLSHLLFLEEGETRYMDYYERGLYNHILSSQHPDGGFVYFTPARPRHYRVYSQPHQGMWCCVGSGLENHTKYGEMIYAHQGNDILVNLFIPSVLEWKDRGVLLEQITDFPLSERIALTIKEIKDPSEFTFKVRKPEWLNREATIKVNDKLINNKQADGYYLITRNWNSGDKITIDLPMDTRLEYLPDGSNWAAYMHGPILMASITDATDMDGLWADDSRMGHVADGDFYPI
;
A
#
# COMPACT_ATOMS: atom_id res chain seq x y z
N ALA A 1 16.08 7.17 16.26
CA ALA A 1 14.85 7.95 16.56
C ALA A 1 13.76 7.71 15.51
N ALA A 2 14.05 7.93 14.22
CA ALA A 2 13.10 7.70 13.12
C ALA A 2 12.52 6.27 13.10
N SER A 3 13.36 5.23 13.14
CA SER A 3 12.90 3.83 13.15
C SER A 3 12.04 3.51 14.38
N PHE A 4 12.38 4.06 15.57
CA PHE A 4 11.55 3.91 16.78
C PHE A 4 10.18 4.58 16.64
N PHE A 5 10.14 5.80 16.10
CA PHE A 5 8.89 6.50 15.82
C PHE A 5 8.01 5.70 14.87
N TRP A 6 8.59 5.25 13.75
CA TRP A 6 7.90 4.44 12.76
C TRP A 6 7.31 3.17 13.38
N ASN A 7 8.11 2.43 14.14
CA ASN A 7 7.68 1.21 14.83
C ASN A 7 6.50 1.47 15.78
N THR A 8 6.57 2.56 16.53
CA THR A 8 5.51 2.92 17.48
C THR A 8 4.21 3.28 16.76
N VAL A 9 4.28 4.04 15.67
CA VAL A 9 3.09 4.45 14.92
C VAL A 9 2.46 3.29 14.17
N VAL A 10 3.27 2.50 13.46
CA VAL A 10 2.76 1.37 12.65
C VAL A 10 2.16 0.28 13.52
N ASN A 11 2.82 -0.09 14.63
CA ASN A 11 2.37 -1.24 15.40
C ASN A 11 1.27 -0.91 16.42
N ASN A 12 1.19 0.34 16.90
CA ASN A 12 0.33 0.68 18.05
C ASN A 12 -0.72 1.76 17.75
N ARG A 13 -0.66 2.43 16.58
CA ARG A 13 -1.47 3.63 16.30
C ARG A 13 -2.11 3.63 14.91
N THR A 14 -1.96 2.54 14.17
CA THR A 14 -2.41 2.41 12.79
C THR A 14 -3.55 1.41 12.71
N VAL A 15 -4.56 1.70 11.89
CA VAL A 15 -5.68 0.78 11.58
C VAL A 15 -5.41 -0.01 10.29
N ALA A 16 -6.26 -0.99 10.00
CA ALA A 16 -6.02 -2.02 8.97
C ALA A 16 -5.64 -1.50 7.56
N PHE A 17 -6.10 -0.31 7.17
CA PHE A 17 -5.73 0.31 5.89
C PHE A 17 -4.43 1.13 5.91
N GLY A 18 -3.67 1.12 7.01
CA GLY A 18 -2.38 1.80 7.12
C GLY A 18 -2.44 3.25 7.62
N GLY A 19 -3.64 3.81 7.77
CA GLY A 19 -3.87 5.16 8.32
C GLY A 19 -3.81 5.23 9.85
N ASN A 20 -3.54 6.41 10.37
CA ASN A 20 -3.52 6.70 11.80
C ASN A 20 -4.14 8.08 12.09
N SER A 21 -4.32 8.38 13.39
CA SER A 21 -4.96 9.57 13.95
C SER A 21 -6.49 9.60 13.86
N VAL A 22 -7.09 10.42 14.73
CA VAL A 22 -8.50 10.79 14.70
C VAL A 22 -8.55 12.29 14.91
N ARG A 23 -9.29 13.02 14.06
CA ARG A 23 -9.28 14.49 14.04
C ARG A 23 -7.85 15.04 14.04
N GLU A 24 -6.97 14.49 13.20
CA GLU A 24 -5.56 14.90 13.02
C GLU A 24 -4.62 14.62 14.21
N HIS A 25 -5.10 14.02 15.30
CA HIS A 25 -4.31 13.81 16.51
C HIS A 25 -4.11 12.33 16.82
N PHE A 26 -2.95 11.97 17.38
CA PHE A 26 -2.76 10.66 17.98
C PHE A 26 -3.63 10.56 19.25
N HIS A 27 -4.59 9.63 19.25
CA HIS A 27 -5.31 9.22 20.45
C HIS A 27 -4.45 8.26 21.30
N ASN A 28 -4.94 7.83 22.46
CA ASN A 28 -4.22 6.84 23.27
C ASN A 28 -4.16 5.49 22.53
N SER A 29 -3.02 4.80 22.58
CA SER A 29 -2.82 3.54 21.84
C SER A 29 -3.58 2.35 22.41
N ASP A 30 -4.21 2.50 23.57
CA ASP A 30 -5.05 1.53 24.25
C ASP A 30 -6.54 1.91 24.22
N ASP A 31 -6.91 2.97 23.48
CA ASP A 31 -8.30 3.41 23.31
C ASP A 31 -8.55 3.88 21.87
N PHE A 32 -9.16 3.02 21.06
CA PHE A 32 -9.59 3.33 19.70
C PHE A 32 -11.09 3.68 19.64
N SER A 33 -11.76 3.97 20.76
CA SER A 33 -13.19 4.31 20.75
C SER A 33 -13.50 5.49 19.82
N SER A 34 -12.65 6.52 19.81
CA SER A 34 -12.80 7.68 18.94
C SER A 34 -12.60 7.35 17.46
N MET A 35 -11.78 6.34 17.14
CA MET A 35 -11.53 5.87 15.77
C MET A 35 -12.80 5.30 15.14
N ILE A 36 -13.61 4.60 15.95
CA ILE A 36 -14.87 4.00 15.53
C ILE A 36 -16.03 4.99 15.62
N SER A 37 -16.02 5.91 16.59
CA SER A 37 -17.17 6.80 16.77
C SER A 37 -17.16 8.00 15.82
N SER A 38 -16.00 8.49 15.40
CA SER A 38 -15.86 9.72 14.61
C SER A 38 -15.86 9.49 13.10
N GLU A 39 -16.51 10.42 12.42
CA GLU A 39 -16.43 10.72 10.99
C GLU A 39 -15.03 11.19 10.54
N GLN A 40 -14.27 11.82 11.43
CA GLN A 40 -12.90 12.31 11.16
C GLN A 40 -11.87 11.25 11.51
N GLY A 41 -11.88 10.15 10.76
CA GLY A 41 -10.90 9.07 10.87
C GLY A 41 -9.49 9.48 10.39
N PRO A 42 -8.64 8.51 10.01
CA PRO A 42 -7.28 8.79 9.57
C PRO A 42 -7.18 9.81 8.44
N GLU A 43 -6.24 10.74 8.60
CA GLU A 43 -5.90 11.77 7.62
C GLU A 43 -4.96 11.22 6.53
N THR A 44 -5.22 11.56 5.26
CA THR A 44 -4.43 11.12 4.10
C THR A 44 -2.96 11.60 4.19
N CYS A 45 -2.70 12.84 4.60
CA CYS A 45 -1.35 13.41 4.76
C CYS A 45 -0.45 12.53 5.65
N ASN A 46 -1.02 11.94 6.68
CA ASN A 46 -0.28 11.15 7.67
C ASN A 46 0.26 9.89 7.01
N THR A 47 -0.55 9.26 6.16
CA THR A 47 -0.14 8.05 5.44
C THR A 47 0.86 8.39 4.35
N TYR A 48 0.65 9.49 3.60
CA TYR A 48 1.64 9.98 2.63
C TYR A 48 3.02 10.15 3.28
N ASN A 49 3.10 10.80 4.44
CA ASN A 49 4.38 11.01 5.13
C ASN A 49 4.94 9.72 5.77
N MET A 50 4.09 8.83 6.27
CA MET A 50 4.53 7.53 6.78
C MET A 50 5.10 6.64 5.67
N LEU A 51 4.55 6.69 4.44
CA LEU A 51 5.11 6.01 3.28
C LEU A 51 6.48 6.59 2.89
N ARG A 52 6.64 7.92 2.92
CA ARG A 52 7.95 8.56 2.71
C ARG A 52 8.98 8.14 3.75
N LEU A 53 8.57 8.03 5.02
CA LEU A 53 9.44 7.53 6.08
C LEU A 53 9.80 6.05 5.86
N SER A 54 8.83 5.20 5.51
CA SER A 54 9.09 3.80 5.15
C SER A 54 10.07 3.66 3.99
N HIS A 55 9.93 4.48 2.95
CA HIS A 55 10.86 4.52 1.82
C HIS A 55 12.28 4.81 2.31
N LEU A 56 12.49 5.89 3.07
CA LEU A 56 13.82 6.26 3.56
C LEU A 56 14.41 5.18 4.49
N LEU A 57 13.62 4.61 5.40
CA LEU A 57 14.07 3.55 6.30
C LEU A 57 14.37 2.25 5.54
N PHE A 58 13.61 1.93 4.50
CA PHE A 58 13.91 0.78 3.64
C PHE A 58 15.24 0.94 2.92
N LEU A 59 15.55 2.13 2.38
CA LEU A 59 16.83 2.36 1.70
C LEU A 59 18.03 2.30 2.65
N GLU A 60 17.84 2.69 3.91
CA GLU A 60 18.89 2.66 4.93
C GLU A 60 19.10 1.25 5.51
N GLU A 61 18.01 0.59 5.91
CA GLU A 61 18.07 -0.65 6.70
C GLU A 61 17.85 -1.92 5.86
N GLY A 62 17.21 -1.83 4.69
CA GLY A 62 16.93 -2.96 3.80
C GLY A 62 15.87 -3.94 4.30
N GLU A 63 15.13 -3.62 5.36
CA GLU A 63 14.17 -4.54 5.99
C GLU A 63 12.79 -4.53 5.28
N THR A 64 12.26 -5.70 4.94
CA THR A 64 11.01 -5.83 4.17
C THR A 64 9.76 -5.34 4.89
N ARG A 65 9.77 -5.28 6.22
CA ARG A 65 8.64 -4.77 7.03
C ARG A 65 8.23 -3.34 6.64
N TYR A 66 9.18 -2.54 6.17
CA TYR A 66 8.89 -1.19 5.67
C TYR A 66 8.07 -1.25 4.38
N MET A 67 8.36 -2.23 3.51
CA MET A 67 7.62 -2.47 2.28
C MET A 67 6.28 -3.17 2.51
N ASP A 68 6.14 -4.00 3.54
CA ASP A 68 4.85 -4.57 3.92
C ASP A 68 3.87 -3.49 4.39
N TYR A 69 4.33 -2.55 5.22
CA TYR A 69 3.54 -1.35 5.54
C TYR A 69 3.33 -0.46 4.32
N TYR A 70 4.35 -0.31 3.46
CA TYR A 70 4.24 0.53 2.27
C TYR A 70 3.14 0.03 1.35
N GLU A 71 3.11 -1.27 1.06
CA GLU A 71 2.05 -1.94 0.30
C GLU A 71 0.67 -1.70 0.94
N ARG A 72 0.55 -1.92 2.25
CA ARG A 72 -0.71 -1.72 2.98
C ARG A 72 -1.22 -0.29 2.86
N GLY A 73 -0.40 0.72 3.16
CA GLY A 73 -0.82 2.12 3.08
C GLY A 73 -1.09 2.59 1.65
N LEU A 74 -0.30 2.09 0.68
CA LEU A 74 -0.45 2.45 -0.72
C LEU A 74 -1.78 1.95 -1.31
N TYR A 75 -2.05 0.65 -1.20
CA TYR A 75 -3.25 0.05 -1.80
C TYR A 75 -4.54 0.46 -1.09
N ASN A 76 -4.50 0.60 0.25
CA ASN A 76 -5.73 0.74 1.02
C ASN A 76 -6.08 2.18 1.38
N HIS A 77 -5.10 3.06 1.59
CA HIS A 77 -5.35 4.46 1.93
C HIS A 77 -5.03 5.41 0.78
N ILE A 78 -3.82 5.36 0.22
CA ILE A 78 -3.43 6.33 -0.83
C ILE A 78 -4.25 6.11 -2.10
N LEU A 79 -4.33 4.88 -2.60
CA LEU A 79 -5.10 4.59 -3.81
C LEU A 79 -6.59 4.90 -3.64
N SER A 80 -7.14 4.70 -2.43
CA SER A 80 -8.56 4.98 -2.13
C SER A 80 -8.87 6.46 -1.85
N SER A 81 -7.84 7.27 -1.59
CA SER A 81 -7.94 8.69 -1.26
C SER A 81 -8.17 9.62 -2.46
N GLN A 82 -8.30 9.07 -3.66
CA GLN A 82 -8.71 9.82 -4.85
C GLN A 82 -9.95 9.18 -5.46
N HIS A 83 -10.97 9.98 -5.74
CA HIS A 83 -12.09 9.51 -6.55
C HIS A 83 -11.62 9.19 -7.99
N PRO A 84 -12.15 8.16 -8.67
CA PRO A 84 -11.74 7.84 -10.04
C PRO A 84 -11.84 9.02 -11.03
N ASP A 85 -12.81 9.91 -10.83
CA ASP A 85 -13.02 11.12 -11.65
C ASP A 85 -12.26 12.36 -11.13
N GLY A 86 -11.40 12.19 -10.12
CA GLY A 86 -10.61 13.27 -9.49
C GLY A 86 -11.21 13.79 -8.18
N GLY A 87 -10.39 14.52 -7.43
CA GLY A 87 -10.71 14.99 -6.07
C GLY A 87 -10.11 14.09 -4.99
N PHE A 88 -9.61 14.72 -3.92
CA PHE A 88 -8.83 14.08 -2.87
C PHE A 88 -9.60 14.04 -1.55
N VAL A 89 -9.39 12.96 -0.80
CA VAL A 89 -9.96 12.73 0.52
C VAL A 89 -9.06 13.33 1.59
N TYR A 90 -9.67 14.01 2.57
CA TYR A 90 -8.97 14.44 3.78
C TYR A 90 -9.01 13.35 4.85
N PHE A 91 -10.20 13.03 5.35
CA PHE A 91 -10.43 12.01 6.37
C PHE A 91 -11.10 10.77 5.76
N THR A 92 -10.60 9.60 6.17
CA THR A 92 -11.22 8.31 5.84
C THR A 92 -11.82 7.73 7.12
N PRO A 93 -13.14 7.86 7.36
CA PRO A 93 -13.75 7.32 8.57
C PRO A 93 -13.56 5.80 8.67
N ALA A 94 -13.11 5.33 9.84
CA ALA A 94 -13.18 3.92 10.22
C ALA A 94 -14.53 3.57 10.88
N ARG A 95 -15.34 4.60 11.20
CA ARG A 95 -16.72 4.48 11.64
C ARG A 95 -17.55 3.68 10.62
N PRO A 96 -18.20 2.58 11.02
CA PRO A 96 -19.14 1.88 10.14
C PRO A 96 -20.26 2.79 9.66
N ARG A 97 -20.64 2.64 8.39
CA ARG A 97 -21.77 3.37 7.78
C ARG A 97 -21.59 4.90 7.75
N HIS A 98 -20.38 5.36 7.45
CA HIS A 98 -20.11 6.76 7.10
C HIS A 98 -19.46 6.85 5.71
N TYR A 99 -19.37 8.06 5.18
CA TYR A 99 -18.75 8.34 3.87
C TYR A 99 -17.58 9.31 4.02
N ARG A 100 -16.84 9.52 2.93
CA ARG A 100 -15.69 10.43 2.86
C ARG A 100 -15.93 11.49 1.80
N VAL A 101 -15.48 12.71 2.07
CA VAL A 101 -15.63 13.87 1.19
C VAL A 101 -14.44 13.99 0.24
N TYR A 102 -14.70 14.48 -0.97
CA TYR A 102 -13.71 14.73 -2.00
C TYR A 102 -13.54 16.23 -2.25
N SER A 103 -12.30 16.68 -2.33
CA SER A 103 -11.96 18.05 -2.74
C SER A 103 -12.38 18.32 -4.19
N GLN A 104 -12.68 19.57 -4.52
CA GLN A 104 -12.81 20.01 -5.91
C GLN A 104 -11.68 20.98 -6.29
N PRO A 105 -11.24 20.99 -7.57
CA PRO A 105 -10.34 22.01 -8.07
C PRO A 105 -10.89 23.41 -7.74
N HIS A 106 -10.01 24.29 -7.25
CA HIS A 106 -10.32 25.67 -6.87
C HIS A 106 -11.22 25.86 -5.63
N GLN A 107 -11.73 24.79 -4.99
CA GLN A 107 -12.57 24.88 -3.79
C GLN A 107 -11.83 24.39 -2.54
N GLY A 108 -11.11 23.27 -2.62
CA GLY A 108 -10.37 22.70 -1.49
C GLY A 108 -8.89 23.10 -1.47
N MET A 109 -8.49 23.98 -0.55
CA MET A 109 -7.07 24.39 -0.35
C MET A 109 -6.46 23.75 0.90
N TRP A 110 -6.70 22.45 1.07
CA TRP A 110 -6.33 21.72 2.29
C TRP A 110 -4.95 21.06 2.18
N CYS A 111 -4.34 20.71 3.32
CA CYS A 111 -3.09 19.94 3.33
C CYS A 111 -3.20 18.64 2.51
N CYS A 112 -4.30 17.90 2.67
CA CYS A 112 -4.55 16.64 1.96
C CYS A 112 -4.70 16.81 0.44
N VAL A 113 -5.08 17.99 -0.04
CA VAL A 113 -5.03 18.32 -1.48
C VAL A 113 -3.59 18.46 -1.95
N GLY A 114 -2.75 19.14 -1.17
CA GLY A 114 -1.32 19.25 -1.44
C GLY A 114 -0.63 17.88 -1.54
N SER A 115 -0.77 17.03 -0.52
CA SER A 115 -0.22 15.67 -0.56
C SER A 115 -0.91 14.79 -1.61
N GLY A 116 -2.21 14.98 -1.85
CA GLY A 116 -2.99 14.27 -2.86
C GLY A 116 -2.44 14.48 -4.27
N LEU A 117 -2.06 15.71 -4.60
CA LEU A 117 -1.40 16.03 -5.87
C LEU A 117 -0.09 15.26 -6.06
N GLU A 118 0.66 15.02 -4.98
CA GLU A 118 1.91 14.26 -5.05
C GLU A 118 1.72 12.75 -5.10
N ASN A 119 0.76 12.22 -4.33
CA ASN A 119 0.51 10.78 -4.13
C ASN A 119 0.52 9.99 -5.44
N HIS A 120 -0.23 10.46 -6.43
CA HIS A 120 -0.51 9.70 -7.64
C HIS A 120 0.53 9.88 -8.75
N THR A 121 1.54 10.73 -8.52
CA THR A 121 2.63 10.99 -9.49
C THR A 121 3.77 9.99 -9.40
N LYS A 122 3.81 9.20 -8.32
CA LYS A 122 5.02 8.49 -7.88
C LYS A 122 4.80 7.02 -7.49
N TYR A 123 3.73 6.39 -7.94
CA TYR A 123 3.47 4.96 -7.71
C TYR A 123 4.65 4.05 -8.13
N GLY A 124 5.44 4.48 -9.11
CA GLY A 124 6.62 3.75 -9.59
C GLY A 124 7.83 3.72 -8.64
N GLU A 125 7.90 4.63 -7.65
CA GLU A 125 9.14 4.93 -6.93
C GLU A 125 9.67 3.75 -6.09
N MET A 126 8.78 2.90 -5.58
CA MET A 126 9.11 1.75 -4.73
C MET A 126 8.76 0.39 -5.35
N ILE A 127 8.42 0.32 -6.65
CA ILE A 127 8.16 -0.97 -7.30
C ILE A 127 9.43 -1.84 -7.28
N TYR A 128 10.57 -1.21 -7.58
CA TYR A 128 11.87 -1.86 -7.64
C TYR A 128 12.91 -1.12 -6.79
N ALA A 129 13.91 -1.85 -6.34
CA ALA A 129 15.17 -1.29 -5.86
C ALA A 129 16.33 -2.13 -6.40
N HIS A 130 17.56 -1.67 -6.23
CA HIS A 130 18.75 -2.41 -6.65
C HIS A 130 19.77 -2.49 -5.51
N GLN A 131 20.42 -3.65 -5.37
CA GLN A 131 21.48 -3.87 -4.39
C GLN A 131 22.68 -4.50 -5.10
N GLY A 132 23.71 -3.70 -5.37
CA GLY A 132 24.82 -4.12 -6.22
C GLY A 132 24.32 -4.55 -7.60
N ASN A 133 24.43 -5.84 -7.88
CA ASN A 133 24.04 -6.45 -9.16
C ASN A 133 22.62 -7.03 -9.17
N ASP A 134 21.94 -7.06 -8.02
CA ASP A 134 20.64 -7.70 -7.82
C ASP A 134 19.47 -6.72 -7.99
N ILE A 135 18.33 -7.23 -8.47
CA ILE A 135 17.06 -6.51 -8.56
C ILE A 135 16.16 -6.93 -7.41
N LEU A 136 15.68 -5.97 -6.64
CA LEU A 136 14.63 -6.17 -5.64
C LEU A 136 13.29 -5.83 -6.28
N VAL A 137 12.35 -6.77 -6.26
CA VAL A 137 10.97 -6.58 -6.71
C VAL A 137 10.10 -6.45 -5.46
N ASN A 138 9.77 -5.21 -5.11
CA ASN A 138 9.11 -4.88 -3.84
C ASN A 138 7.58 -4.83 -3.98
N LEU A 139 7.06 -4.18 -5.02
CA LEU A 139 5.61 -4.07 -5.25
C LEU A 139 5.20 -4.80 -6.52
N PHE A 140 4.00 -5.37 -6.49
CA PHE A 140 3.45 -6.17 -7.58
C PHE A 140 2.54 -5.33 -8.49
N ILE A 141 3.12 -4.29 -9.08
CA ILE A 141 2.40 -3.31 -9.92
C ILE A 141 2.84 -3.47 -11.39
N PRO A 142 1.90 -3.55 -12.35
CA PRO A 142 2.22 -3.63 -13.77
C PRO A 142 3.14 -2.48 -14.20
N SER A 143 4.30 -2.81 -14.74
CA SER A 143 5.35 -1.82 -14.98
C SER A 143 6.43 -2.32 -15.93
N VAL A 144 7.17 -1.37 -16.50
CA VAL A 144 8.40 -1.62 -17.24
C VAL A 144 9.54 -0.88 -16.54
N LEU A 145 10.56 -1.64 -16.12
CA LEU A 145 11.79 -1.11 -15.55
C LEU A 145 12.87 -1.08 -16.64
N GLU A 146 13.40 0.11 -16.91
CA GLU A 146 14.62 0.30 -17.69
C GLU A 146 15.81 0.52 -16.75
N TRP A 147 16.56 -0.55 -16.45
CA TRP A 147 17.76 -0.46 -15.63
C TRP A 147 19.00 -0.22 -16.50
N LYS A 148 19.26 1.05 -16.77
CA LYS A 148 20.30 1.52 -17.71
C LYS A 148 21.71 1.02 -17.37
N ASP A 149 22.07 1.02 -16.08
CA ASP A 149 23.40 0.63 -15.61
C ASP A 149 23.75 -0.83 -15.94
N ARG A 150 22.73 -1.68 -16.12
CA ARG A 150 22.87 -3.10 -16.49
C ARG A 150 22.37 -3.41 -17.89
N GLY A 151 21.85 -2.40 -18.60
CA GLY A 151 21.20 -2.59 -19.89
C GLY A 151 20.06 -3.61 -19.84
N VAL A 152 19.29 -3.65 -18.75
CA VAL A 152 18.16 -4.57 -18.56
C VAL A 152 16.84 -3.84 -18.77
N LEU A 153 15.97 -4.38 -19.62
CA LEU A 153 14.57 -4.00 -19.75
C LEU A 153 13.70 -5.12 -19.18
N LEU A 154 13.08 -4.87 -18.03
CA LEU A 154 12.23 -5.83 -17.31
C LEU A 154 10.77 -5.41 -17.40
N GLU A 155 9.90 -6.32 -17.79
CA GLU A 155 8.45 -6.12 -17.81
C GLU A 155 7.79 -6.96 -16.72
N GLN A 156 7.01 -6.31 -15.85
CA GLN A 156 6.16 -6.95 -14.86
C GLN A 156 4.71 -6.90 -15.33
N ILE A 157 4.11 -8.08 -15.53
CA ILE A 157 2.74 -8.26 -15.99
C ILE A 157 1.96 -8.97 -14.88
N THR A 158 0.89 -8.34 -14.42
CA THR A 158 -0.01 -8.88 -13.42
C THR A 158 -1.33 -8.09 -13.44
N ASP A 159 -2.37 -8.66 -12.86
CA ASP A 159 -3.61 -7.98 -12.46
C ASP A 159 -3.73 -7.90 -10.94
N PHE A 160 -2.65 -8.19 -10.20
CA PHE A 160 -2.59 -8.07 -8.75
C PHE A 160 -3.12 -6.69 -8.30
N PRO A 161 -4.02 -6.63 -7.31
CA PRO A 161 -4.42 -7.71 -6.41
C PRO A 161 -5.67 -8.50 -6.86
N LEU A 162 -6.14 -8.38 -8.10
CA LEU A 162 -7.31 -9.14 -8.58
C LEU A 162 -6.98 -10.60 -8.89
N SER A 163 -5.73 -10.91 -9.21
CA SER A 163 -5.23 -12.29 -9.18
C SER A 163 -3.89 -12.40 -8.45
N GLU A 164 -3.54 -13.64 -8.13
CA GLU A 164 -2.37 -14.01 -7.34
C GLU A 164 -1.09 -14.12 -8.18
N ARG A 165 -1.20 -14.03 -9.52
CA ARG A 165 -0.08 -14.32 -10.43
C ARG A 165 0.66 -13.07 -10.88
N ILE A 166 1.98 -13.10 -10.74
CA ILE A 166 2.93 -12.12 -11.25
C ILE A 166 3.84 -12.79 -12.28
N ALA A 167 4.06 -12.12 -13.41
CA ALA A 167 5.06 -12.51 -14.39
C ALA A 167 6.11 -11.41 -14.56
N LEU A 168 7.38 -11.76 -14.40
CA LEU A 168 8.52 -10.90 -14.70
C LEU A 168 9.19 -11.44 -15.96
N THR A 169 9.30 -10.62 -17.00
CA THR A 169 9.91 -11.00 -18.28
C THR A 169 11.06 -10.06 -18.59
N ILE A 170 12.25 -10.63 -18.79
CA ILE A 170 13.42 -9.86 -19.24
C ILE A 170 13.25 -9.65 -20.75
N LYS A 171 12.79 -8.46 -21.15
CA LYS A 171 12.57 -8.13 -22.57
C LYS A 171 13.88 -7.98 -23.31
N GLU A 172 14.86 -7.35 -22.66
CA GLU A 172 16.20 -7.14 -23.19
C GLU A 172 17.23 -7.17 -22.06
N ILE A 173 18.38 -7.79 -22.31
CA ILE A 173 19.60 -7.64 -21.53
C ILE A 173 20.79 -7.56 -22.48
N LYS A 174 21.58 -6.48 -22.38
CA LYS A 174 22.73 -6.27 -23.28
C LYS A 174 23.85 -7.29 -23.06
N ASP A 175 24.17 -7.54 -21.79
CA ASP A 175 25.23 -8.45 -21.37
C ASP A 175 24.66 -9.53 -20.45
N PRO A 176 24.29 -10.71 -20.99
CA PRO A 176 23.86 -11.85 -20.20
C PRO A 176 24.84 -12.14 -19.05
N SER A 177 24.33 -12.14 -17.83
CA SER A 177 25.16 -12.28 -16.63
C SER A 177 24.39 -12.92 -15.49
N GLU A 178 25.14 -13.42 -14.50
CA GLU A 178 24.57 -13.92 -13.26
C GLU A 178 24.15 -12.77 -12.35
N PHE A 179 22.91 -12.80 -11.87
CA PHE A 179 22.45 -11.99 -10.76
C PHE A 179 21.18 -12.56 -10.14
N THR A 180 20.75 -11.97 -9.03
CA THR A 180 19.60 -12.42 -8.27
C THR A 180 18.41 -11.47 -8.48
N PHE A 181 17.26 -12.04 -8.83
CA PHE A 181 15.99 -11.40 -8.53
C PHE A 181 15.61 -11.73 -7.08
N LYS A 182 15.48 -10.69 -6.26
CA LYS A 182 14.96 -10.76 -4.90
C LYS A 182 13.49 -10.33 -4.94
N VAL A 183 12.58 -11.30 -5.00
CA VAL A 183 11.14 -11.03 -5.05
C VAL A 183 10.60 -11.01 -3.63
N ARG A 184 9.99 -9.91 -3.19
CA ARG A 184 9.53 -9.79 -1.79
C ARG A 184 8.58 -10.93 -1.45
N LYS A 185 8.77 -11.52 -0.27
CA LYS A 185 7.80 -12.41 0.37
C LYS A 185 6.95 -11.56 1.32
N PRO A 186 5.70 -11.24 0.98
CA PRO A 186 4.88 -10.38 1.83
C PRO A 186 4.55 -11.02 3.18
N GLU A 187 4.43 -10.20 4.22
CA GLU A 187 4.04 -10.67 5.57
C GLU A 187 2.69 -11.40 5.58
N TRP A 188 1.72 -10.96 4.76
CA TRP A 188 0.38 -11.54 4.70
C TRP A 188 0.34 -12.95 4.09
N LEU A 189 1.43 -13.41 3.47
CA LEU A 189 1.50 -14.67 2.75
C LEU A 189 1.66 -15.86 3.71
N ASN A 190 0.55 -16.55 3.99
CA ASN A 190 0.54 -17.72 4.88
C ASN A 190 0.79 -19.05 4.17
N ARG A 191 0.60 -19.10 2.85
CA ARG A 191 0.82 -20.30 2.02
C ARG A 191 2.06 -20.10 1.16
N GLU A 192 2.80 -21.18 0.90
CA GLU A 192 4.01 -21.12 0.09
C GLU A 192 3.73 -20.57 -1.33
N ALA A 193 4.55 -19.63 -1.78
CA ALA A 193 4.52 -19.16 -3.16
C ALA A 193 4.93 -20.28 -4.12
N THR A 194 4.38 -20.26 -5.33
CA THR A 194 4.87 -21.11 -6.43
C THR A 194 5.70 -20.27 -7.37
N ILE A 195 6.97 -20.63 -7.56
CA ILE A 195 7.88 -19.89 -8.45
C ILE A 195 8.37 -20.80 -9.58
N LYS A 196 8.24 -20.31 -10.81
CA LYS A 196 8.74 -20.96 -12.02
C LYS A 196 9.67 -20.04 -12.78
N VAL A 197 10.74 -20.60 -13.35
CA VAL A 197 11.58 -19.92 -14.34
C VAL A 197 11.51 -20.70 -15.63
N ASN A 198 11.09 -20.05 -16.72
CA ASN A 198 10.85 -20.67 -18.03
C ASN A 198 10.01 -21.96 -17.89
N ASP A 199 8.87 -21.82 -17.20
CA ASP A 199 7.88 -22.88 -16.89
C ASP A 199 8.37 -24.04 -16.01
N LYS A 200 9.62 -24.00 -15.53
CA LYS A 200 10.17 -25.01 -14.61
C LYS A 200 10.08 -24.54 -13.17
N LEU A 201 9.45 -25.35 -12.32
CA LEU A 201 9.38 -25.11 -10.88
C LEU A 201 10.79 -25.05 -10.28
N ILE A 202 11.01 -24.11 -9.37
CA ILE A 202 12.27 -23.99 -8.63
C ILE A 202 12.03 -24.14 -7.13
N ASN A 203 13.08 -24.47 -6.39
CA ASN A 203 13.03 -24.43 -4.93
C ASN A 203 13.11 -22.99 -4.44
N ASN A 204 12.18 -22.60 -3.58
CA ASN A 204 12.09 -21.26 -3.00
C ASN A 204 13.18 -21.04 -1.95
N LYS A 205 14.39 -20.64 -2.37
CA LYS A 205 15.40 -20.13 -1.43
C LYS A 205 14.93 -18.78 -0.89
N GLN A 206 15.02 -18.59 0.42
CA GLN A 206 14.54 -17.39 1.10
C GLN A 206 15.65 -16.81 2.00
N ALA A 207 15.81 -15.49 1.97
CA ALA A 207 16.61 -14.75 2.94
C ALA A 207 16.07 -13.32 3.06
N ASP A 208 16.14 -12.75 4.26
CA ASP A 208 15.83 -11.33 4.52
C ASP A 208 14.47 -10.87 3.98
N GLY A 209 13.45 -11.74 4.03
CA GLY A 209 12.11 -11.43 3.53
C GLY A 209 11.93 -11.50 2.01
N TYR A 210 12.89 -12.08 1.28
CA TYR A 210 12.84 -12.23 -0.17
C TYR A 210 12.96 -13.69 -0.61
N TYR A 211 12.28 -14.04 -1.70
CA TYR A 211 12.60 -15.19 -2.54
C TYR A 211 13.79 -14.86 -3.43
N LEU A 212 14.85 -15.66 -3.34
CA LEU A 212 16.10 -15.46 -4.07
C LEU A 212 16.15 -16.33 -5.32
N ILE A 213 16.19 -15.69 -6.50
CA ILE A 213 16.23 -16.35 -7.80
C ILE A 213 17.52 -15.95 -8.52
N THR A 214 18.60 -16.67 -8.25
CA THR A 214 19.92 -16.43 -8.84
C THR A 214 20.13 -17.31 -10.08
N ARG A 215 20.37 -16.70 -11.24
CA ARG A 215 20.65 -17.39 -12.52
C ARG A 215 21.50 -16.51 -13.43
N ASN A 216 22.09 -17.13 -14.45
CA ASN A 216 22.54 -16.43 -15.66
C ASN A 216 21.33 -16.09 -16.52
N TRP A 217 21.03 -14.80 -16.63
CA TRP A 217 19.81 -14.31 -17.27
C TRP A 217 20.05 -13.89 -18.72
N ASN A 218 19.08 -14.20 -19.58
CA ASN A 218 19.06 -13.85 -21.00
C ASN A 218 17.76 -13.13 -21.37
N SER A 219 17.78 -12.42 -22.50
CA SER A 219 16.56 -11.85 -23.08
C SER A 219 15.56 -12.97 -23.36
N GLY A 220 14.30 -12.74 -23.01
CA GLY A 220 13.20 -13.70 -23.12
C GLY A 220 12.99 -14.59 -21.88
N ASP A 221 13.92 -14.59 -20.92
CA ASP A 221 13.71 -15.34 -19.68
C ASP A 221 12.51 -14.78 -18.90
N LYS A 222 11.73 -15.70 -18.32
CA LYS A 222 10.50 -15.40 -17.61
C LYS A 222 10.47 -16.05 -16.24
N ILE A 223 10.13 -15.25 -15.23
CA ILE A 223 9.81 -15.69 -13.88
C ILE A 223 8.30 -15.57 -13.71
N THR A 224 7.63 -16.64 -13.29
CA THR A 224 6.23 -16.60 -12.86
C THR A 224 6.15 -16.90 -11.38
N ILE A 225 5.46 -16.06 -10.63
CA ILE A 225 5.23 -16.20 -9.19
C ILE A 225 3.73 -16.24 -8.95
N ASP A 226 3.24 -17.23 -8.22
CA ASP A 226 1.87 -17.25 -7.68
C ASP A 226 1.95 -17.01 -6.16
N LEU A 227 1.30 -15.94 -5.67
CA LEU A 227 1.24 -15.53 -4.26
C LEU A 227 -0.17 -15.78 -3.69
N PRO A 228 -0.45 -16.98 -3.15
CA PRO A 228 -1.77 -17.34 -2.65
C PRO A 228 -2.28 -16.40 -1.55
N MET A 229 -3.42 -15.76 -1.79
CA MET A 229 -4.06 -14.84 -0.85
C MET A 229 -5.09 -15.58 0.01
N ASP A 230 -5.07 -15.29 1.31
CA ASP A 230 -6.06 -15.78 2.26
C ASP A 230 -6.87 -14.61 2.83
N THR A 231 -8.13 -14.88 3.18
CA THR A 231 -8.99 -13.93 3.89
C THR A 231 -8.79 -14.08 5.40
N ARG A 232 -8.55 -12.95 6.08
CA ARG A 232 -8.39 -12.90 7.54
C ARG A 232 -9.16 -11.73 8.16
N LEU A 233 -9.36 -11.81 9.47
CA LEU A 233 -9.79 -10.67 10.28
C LEU A 233 -8.56 -9.96 10.85
N GLU A 234 -8.56 -8.62 10.78
CA GLU A 234 -7.57 -7.75 11.42
C GLU A 234 -8.30 -6.90 12.46
N TYR A 235 -8.02 -7.15 13.74
CA TYR A 235 -8.64 -6.45 14.87
C TYR A 235 -7.98 -5.09 15.12
N LEU A 236 -8.69 -4.19 15.79
CA LEU A 236 -8.08 -2.96 16.29
C LEU A 236 -6.96 -3.26 17.31
N PRO A 237 -5.90 -2.41 17.37
CA PRO A 237 -4.77 -2.64 18.26
C PRO A 237 -5.10 -2.67 19.76
N ASP A 238 -6.20 -2.05 20.19
CA ASP A 238 -6.66 -2.07 21.60
C ASP A 238 -7.34 -3.38 22.03
N GLY A 239 -7.55 -4.32 21.10
CA GLY A 239 -8.23 -5.59 21.37
C GLY A 239 -9.75 -5.47 21.52
N SER A 240 -10.34 -4.34 21.14
CA SER A 240 -11.79 -4.19 21.07
C SER A 240 -12.42 -5.12 20.01
N ASN A 241 -13.72 -5.38 20.13
CA ASN A 241 -14.46 -6.30 19.25
C ASN A 241 -14.80 -5.70 17.87
N TRP A 242 -13.87 -4.91 17.30
CA TRP A 242 -13.94 -4.36 15.96
C TRP A 242 -12.87 -5.02 15.09
N ALA A 243 -13.27 -5.48 13.91
CA ALA A 243 -12.36 -6.11 12.97
C ALA A 243 -12.67 -5.71 11.53
N ALA A 244 -11.62 -5.68 10.71
CA ALA A 244 -11.69 -5.50 9.27
C ALA A 244 -11.40 -6.83 8.57
N TYR A 245 -12.05 -7.07 7.44
CA TYR A 245 -11.71 -8.20 6.57
C TYR A 245 -10.57 -7.80 5.64
N MET A 246 -9.49 -8.58 5.63
CA MET A 246 -8.36 -8.42 4.70
C MET A 246 -8.30 -9.64 3.77
N HIS A 247 -8.08 -9.44 2.48
CA HIS A 247 -7.77 -10.51 1.52
C HIS A 247 -6.39 -10.23 0.90
N GLY A 248 -5.39 -11.05 1.24
CA GLY A 248 -3.99 -10.69 0.96
C GLY A 248 -3.62 -9.36 1.64
N PRO A 249 -3.10 -8.34 0.92
CA PRO A 249 -2.85 -7.02 1.49
C PRO A 249 -4.07 -6.08 1.44
N ILE A 250 -5.20 -6.50 0.84
CA ILE A 250 -6.30 -5.61 0.51
C ILE A 250 -7.36 -5.61 1.60
N LEU A 251 -7.69 -4.42 2.09
CA LEU A 251 -8.84 -4.18 2.97
C LEU A 251 -10.13 -4.34 2.15
N MET A 252 -11.03 -5.18 2.65
CA MET A 252 -12.36 -5.34 2.09
C MET A 252 -13.33 -4.37 2.77
N ALA A 253 -14.27 -3.85 1.98
CA ALA A 253 -15.35 -3.01 2.46
C ALA A 253 -16.68 -3.45 1.81
N SER A 254 -17.79 -3.17 2.50
CA SER A 254 -19.13 -3.34 1.96
C SER A 254 -19.75 -1.96 1.74
N ILE A 255 -20.35 -1.74 0.58
CA ILE A 255 -21.15 -0.54 0.32
C ILE A 255 -22.47 -0.72 1.09
N THR A 256 -22.68 0.10 2.11
CA THR A 256 -23.88 0.02 2.95
C THR A 256 -25.01 0.90 2.46
N ASP A 257 -24.67 2.06 1.89
CA ASP A 257 -25.62 3.04 1.34
C ASP A 257 -24.92 3.95 0.32
N ALA A 258 -25.71 4.67 -0.47
CA ALA A 258 -25.28 5.74 -1.37
C ALA A 258 -26.22 6.95 -1.35
N THR A 259 -27.16 7.03 -0.40
CA THR A 259 -27.98 8.23 -0.16
C THR A 259 -27.33 9.16 0.88
N ASP A 260 -27.85 10.38 0.98
CA ASP A 260 -27.59 11.32 2.10
C ASP A 260 -26.10 11.64 2.36
N MET A 261 -25.29 11.62 1.30
CA MET A 261 -23.87 12.02 1.33
C MET A 261 -23.73 13.54 1.15
N ASP A 262 -24.29 14.31 2.08
CA ASP A 262 -24.25 15.77 2.03
C ASP A 262 -22.82 16.30 1.97
N GLY A 263 -22.54 17.21 1.05
CA GLY A 263 -21.18 17.75 0.89
C GLY A 263 -20.15 16.72 0.42
N LEU A 264 -20.57 15.58 -0.17
CA LEU A 264 -19.66 14.58 -0.79
C LEU A 264 -18.58 15.22 -1.65
N TRP A 265 -18.96 16.27 -2.37
CA TRP A 265 -18.06 17.15 -3.10
C TRP A 265 -17.98 18.48 -2.36
N ALA A 266 -16.80 18.79 -1.84
CA ALA A 266 -16.62 19.96 -0.99
C ALA A 266 -16.67 21.28 -1.74
N ASP A 267 -17.18 22.31 -1.06
CA ASP A 267 -17.06 23.71 -1.44
C ASP A 267 -15.83 24.38 -0.78
N ASP A 268 -15.74 25.70 -0.85
CA ASP A 268 -14.66 26.51 -0.26
C ASP A 268 -14.89 26.87 1.22
N SER A 269 -15.91 26.28 1.86
CA SER A 269 -16.25 26.58 3.23
C SER A 269 -15.17 26.09 4.21
N ARG A 270 -15.15 26.73 5.39
CA ARG A 270 -14.37 26.20 6.52
C ARG A 270 -14.98 24.86 6.93
N MET A 271 -14.13 23.86 7.14
CA MET A 271 -14.51 22.49 7.47
C MET A 271 -15.20 21.70 6.34
N GLY A 272 -15.27 22.23 5.11
CA GLY A 272 -15.86 21.50 3.97
C GLY A 272 -15.17 20.17 3.61
N HIS A 273 -14.08 19.79 4.28
CA HIS A 273 -13.41 18.50 4.16
C HIS A 273 -13.99 17.41 5.08
N VAL A 274 -14.88 17.78 6.02
CA VAL A 274 -15.52 16.85 6.96
C VAL A 274 -16.84 16.35 6.38
N ALA A 275 -17.10 15.05 6.52
CA ALA A 275 -18.37 14.43 6.17
C ALA A 275 -19.41 14.71 7.26
N ASP A 276 -19.99 15.91 7.26
CA ASP A 276 -20.93 16.41 8.29
C ASP A 276 -22.38 15.89 8.13
N GLY A 277 -22.63 14.96 7.20
CA GLY A 277 -23.94 14.32 7.04
C GLY A 277 -24.36 13.44 8.22
N ASP A 278 -25.57 12.90 8.12
CA ASP A 278 -26.22 12.19 9.21
C ASP A 278 -25.43 10.96 9.71
N PHE A 279 -25.43 10.80 11.04
CA PHE A 279 -24.82 9.66 11.71
C PHE A 279 -25.83 8.52 11.84
N TYR A 280 -25.62 7.44 11.11
CA TYR A 280 -26.45 6.24 11.27
C TYR A 280 -26.07 5.44 12.52
N PRO A 281 -27.04 4.77 13.17
CA PRO A 281 -26.76 3.84 14.25
C PRO A 281 -25.80 2.72 13.84
N ILE A 282 -24.87 2.42 14.75
CA ILE A 282 -23.92 1.31 14.69
C ILE A 282 -24.56 0.08 15.35
#